data_AF-A0A0G1U4A9-F1
#
_entry.id   AF-A0A0G1U4A9-F1
#
_cell.length_a   1.000
_cell.length_b   1.000
_cell.length_c   1.000
_cell.angle_alpha   90.00
_cell.angle_beta   90.00
_cell.angle_gamma   90.00
#
_symmetry.space_group_name_H-M   'P 1'
#
loop_
_entity.id
_entity.type
_entity.pdbx_description
1 polymer ?
#
loop_
_entity_poly.entity_id
_entity_poly.type
_entity_poly.pdbx_seq_one_letter_code
_entity_poly.pdbx_strand_id
1 'polypeptide(L)'
;MKEIFQRLAGKVSKMFGSPWAFAGALGLILGWALTGSMFNYSDTWQLFINTFTTVMTFLTVFLIQNTQNRDTKAIHIKLDELLSAIKGARNSIVGAEELTDKELDQLLEEYRLMHEKYVQLIKRRVGRPSQK
;
A
#
# COMPACT_ATOMS: atom_id res chain seq x y z
N MET A 1 4.07 3.21 -24.62
CA MET A 1 5.02 2.75 -23.58
C MET A 1 4.35 2.38 -22.25
N LYS A 2 3.48 3.23 -21.66
CA LYS A 2 2.79 2.92 -20.38
C LYS A 2 2.06 1.56 -20.38
N GLU A 3 1.34 1.20 -21.44
CA GLU A 3 0.61 -0.07 -21.50
C GLU A 3 1.51 -1.30 -21.57
N ILE A 4 2.63 -1.21 -22.30
CA ILE A 4 3.62 -2.30 -22.40
C ILE A 4 4.31 -2.49 -21.05
N PHE A 5 4.72 -1.40 -20.40
CA PHE A 5 5.25 -1.42 -19.04
C PHE A 5 4.23 -2.00 -18.06
N GLN A 6 2.96 -1.60 -18.11
CA GLN A 6 1.92 -2.14 -17.23
C GLN A 6 1.63 -3.63 -17.44
N ARG A 7 1.64 -4.10 -18.69
CA ARG A 7 1.47 -5.54 -19.00
C ARG A 7 2.69 -6.35 -18.56
N LEU A 8 3.90 -5.84 -18.77
CA LEU A 8 5.14 -6.48 -18.31
C LEU A 8 5.20 -6.48 -16.79
N ALA A 9 4.98 -5.33 -16.15
CA ALA A 9 4.91 -5.18 -14.70
C ALA A 9 3.88 -6.14 -14.08
N GLY A 10 2.68 -6.24 -14.66
CA GLY A 10 1.65 -7.15 -14.20
C GLY A 10 2.03 -8.63 -14.34
N LYS A 11 2.69 -9.02 -15.45
CA LYS A 11 3.20 -10.38 -15.64
C LYS A 11 4.33 -10.71 -14.68
N VAL A 12 5.29 -9.80 -14.52
CA VAL A 12 6.42 -9.95 -13.60
C VAL A 12 5.91 -10.03 -12.17
N SER A 13 5.01 -9.14 -11.75
CA SER A 13 4.43 -9.16 -10.40
C SER A 13 3.66 -10.45 -10.09
N LYS A 14 2.87 -10.97 -11.04
CA LYS A 14 2.21 -12.29 -10.90
C LYS A 14 3.21 -13.44 -10.82
N MET A 15 4.30 -13.36 -11.58
CA MET A 15 5.35 -14.36 -11.58
C MET A 15 6.09 -14.37 -10.24
N PHE A 16 6.55 -13.21 -9.76
CA PHE A 16 7.22 -13.04 -8.47
C PHE A 16 6.35 -13.45 -7.27
N GLY A 17 5.03 -13.29 -7.36
CA GLY A 17 4.09 -13.72 -6.31
C GLY A 17 3.72 -15.21 -6.34
N SER A 18 4.19 -15.99 -7.32
CA SER A 18 3.82 -17.40 -7.46
C SER A 18 4.71 -18.33 -6.59
N PRO A 19 4.18 -19.46 -6.10
CA PRO A 19 4.97 -20.46 -5.37
C PRO A 19 6.19 -20.97 -6.15
N TRP A 20 6.08 -21.04 -7.48
CA TRP A 20 7.17 -21.44 -8.37
C TRP A 20 8.31 -20.41 -8.42
N ALA A 21 8.00 -19.11 -8.36
CA ALA A 21 9.06 -18.10 -8.28
C ALA A 21 9.77 -18.11 -6.93
N PHE A 22 9.04 -18.38 -5.84
CA PHE A 22 9.66 -18.58 -4.53
C PHE A 22 10.61 -19.80 -4.54
N ALA A 23 10.16 -20.93 -5.09
CA ALA A 23 11.00 -22.11 -5.24
C ALA A 23 12.24 -21.84 -6.11
N GLY A 24 12.08 -21.10 -7.21
CA GLY A 24 13.19 -20.68 -8.07
C GLY A 24 14.18 -19.75 -7.36
N ALA A 25 13.68 -18.78 -6.58
CA ALA A 25 14.51 -17.88 -5.78
C ALA A 25 15.29 -18.64 -4.70
N LEU A 26 14.64 -19.60 -4.03
CA LEU A 26 15.29 -20.46 -3.05
C LEU A 26 16.38 -21.32 -3.70
N GLY A 27 16.10 -21.89 -4.88
CA GLY A 27 17.08 -22.63 -5.67
C GLY A 27 18.28 -21.78 -6.08
N LEU A 28 18.06 -20.52 -6.49
CA LEU A 28 19.13 -19.57 -6.80
C LEU A 28 20.01 -19.27 -5.58
N ILE A 29 19.40 -19.04 -4.41
CA ILE A 29 20.14 -18.80 -3.16
C ILE A 29 20.97 -20.03 -2.77
N LEU A 30 20.38 -21.23 -2.86
CA LEU A 30 21.10 -22.47 -2.57
C LEU A 30 22.24 -22.71 -3.57
N GLY A 31 22.00 -22.50 -4.86
CA GLY A 31 23.03 -22.59 -5.90
C GLY A 31 24.19 -21.64 -5.65
N TRP A 32 23.89 -20.39 -5.31
CA TRP A 32 24.89 -19.39 -4.91
C TRP A 32 25.68 -19.82 -3.66
N ALA A 33 25.01 -20.35 -2.63
CA ALA A 33 25.66 -20.81 -1.40
C ALA A 33 26.61 -21.99 -1.65
N LEU A 34 26.19 -22.95 -2.48
CA LEU A 34 27.00 -24.13 -2.85
C LEU A 34 28.21 -23.76 -3.69
N THR A 35 28.01 -22.90 -4.70
CA THR A 35 29.11 -22.42 -5.55
C THR A 35 30.07 -21.52 -4.79
N GLY A 36 29.63 -20.84 -3.72
CA GLY A 36 30.51 -20.08 -2.83
C GLY A 36 31.66 -20.90 -2.24
N SER A 37 31.44 -22.18 -1.92
CA SER A 37 32.51 -23.07 -1.44
C SER A 37 33.60 -23.32 -2.49
N MET A 38 33.27 -23.30 -3.78
CA MET A 38 34.27 -23.45 -4.86
C MET A 38 35.12 -22.18 -5.02
N PHE A 39 34.55 -21.01 -4.71
CA PHE A 39 35.22 -19.71 -4.78
C PHE A 39 35.79 -19.23 -3.44
N ASN A 40 35.87 -20.12 -2.43
CA ASN A 40 36.31 -19.81 -1.07
C ASN A 40 35.59 -18.59 -0.43
N TYR A 41 34.34 -18.35 -0.83
CA TYR A 41 33.57 -17.16 -0.43
C TYR A 41 34.35 -15.84 -0.61
N SER A 42 35.05 -15.70 -1.74
CA SER A 42 35.86 -14.51 -2.03
C SER A 42 35.06 -13.20 -1.98
N ASP A 43 35.76 -12.09 -1.75
CA ASP A 43 35.15 -10.76 -1.72
C ASP A 43 34.45 -10.43 -3.05
N THR A 44 35.01 -10.85 -4.19
CA THR A 44 34.38 -10.66 -5.51
C THR A 44 33.09 -11.46 -5.65
N TRP A 45 33.06 -12.69 -5.11
CA TRP A 45 31.88 -13.55 -5.13
C TRP A 45 30.73 -12.96 -4.30
N GLN A 46 31.05 -12.47 -3.10
CA GLN A 46 30.08 -11.81 -2.23
C GLN A 46 29.63 -10.45 -2.79
N LEU A 47 30.55 -9.68 -3.35
CA LEU A 47 30.25 -8.38 -3.96
C LEU A 47 29.26 -8.52 -5.12
N PHE A 48 29.39 -9.57 -5.93
CA PHE A 48 28.49 -9.82 -7.05
C PHE A 48 27.05 -10.00 -6.59
N ILE A 49 26.80 -10.88 -5.62
CA ILE A 49 25.43 -11.13 -5.15
C ILE A 49 24.83 -9.92 -4.42
N ASN A 50 25.64 -9.21 -3.64
CA ASN A 50 25.21 -8.01 -2.91
C ASN A 50 24.84 -6.88 -3.88
N THR A 51 25.68 -6.65 -4.89
CA THR A 51 25.41 -5.65 -5.94
C THR A 51 24.17 -6.02 -6.75
N PHE A 52 24.07 -7.29 -7.17
CA PHE A 52 22.93 -7.77 -7.94
C PHE A 52 21.61 -7.64 -7.17
N THR A 53 21.59 -8.08 -5.91
CA THR A 53 20.40 -8.00 -5.04
C THR A 53 19.99 -6.55 -4.80
N THR A 54 20.95 -5.63 -4.67
CA THR A 54 20.67 -4.19 -4.50
C THR A 54 19.96 -3.61 -5.72
N VAL A 55 20.48 -3.87 -6.93
CA VAL A 55 19.84 -3.41 -8.18
C VAL A 55 18.45 -4.03 -8.34
N MET A 56 18.32 -5.33 -8.09
CA MET A 56 17.02 -6.03 -8.17
C MET A 56 16.01 -5.49 -7.15
N THR A 57 16.45 -5.17 -5.93
CA THR A 57 15.61 -4.58 -4.89
C THR A 57 15.14 -3.20 -5.32
N PHE A 58 16.04 -2.36 -5.83
CA PHE A 58 15.69 -1.03 -6.34
C PHE A 58 14.62 -1.11 -7.44
N LEU A 59 14.80 -1.99 -8.42
CA LEU A 59 13.80 -2.23 -9.47
C LEU A 59 12.47 -2.76 -8.92
N THR A 60 12.54 -3.68 -7.95
CA THR A 60 11.36 -4.27 -7.32
C THR A 60 10.54 -3.22 -6.56
N VAL A 61 11.20 -2.27 -5.88
CA VAL A 61 10.50 -1.15 -5.21
C VAL A 61 9.68 -0.35 -6.23
N PHE A 62 10.24 0.03 -7.38
CA PHE A 62 9.46 0.74 -8.42
C PHE A 62 8.31 -0.10 -8.96
N LEU A 63 8.54 -1.40 -9.16
CA LEU A 63 7.51 -2.31 -9.65
C LEU A 63 6.35 -2.42 -8.65
N ILE A 64 6.67 -2.64 -7.38
CA ILE A 64 5.72 -2.72 -6.28
C ILE A 64 4.97 -1.40 -6.16
N GLN A 65 5.66 -0.25 -6.14
CA GLN A 65 5.04 1.06 -6.08
C GLN A 65 4.08 1.30 -7.26
N ASN A 66 4.44 0.93 -8.49
CA ASN A 66 3.54 1.11 -9.63
C ASN A 66 2.27 0.23 -9.51
N THR A 67 2.42 -1.03 -9.09
CA THR A 67 1.28 -1.93 -8.87
C THR A 67 0.42 -1.45 -7.71
N GLN A 68 1.03 -1.13 -6.56
CA GLN A 68 0.35 -0.62 -5.37
C GLN A 68 -0.37 0.70 -5.65
N ASN A 69 0.26 1.66 -6.33
CA ASN A 69 -0.37 2.93 -6.68
C ASN A 69 -1.65 2.73 -7.52
N ARG A 70 -1.64 1.76 -8.44
CA ARG A 70 -2.83 1.45 -9.24
C ARG A 70 -3.91 0.77 -8.39
N ASP A 71 -3.53 -0.18 -7.55
CA ASP A 71 -4.47 -0.92 -6.72
C ASP A 71 -5.11 -0.01 -5.65
N THR A 72 -4.34 0.90 -5.05
CA THR A 72 -4.83 1.95 -4.13
C THR A 72 -5.86 2.84 -4.80
N LYS A 73 -5.61 3.34 -6.03
CA LYS A 73 -6.61 4.12 -6.79
C LYS A 73 -7.90 3.35 -7.04
N ALA A 74 -7.79 2.07 -7.39
CA ALA A 74 -8.97 1.23 -7.60
C ALA A 74 -9.77 1.01 -6.31
N ILE A 75 -9.11 0.99 -5.15
CA ILE A 75 -9.77 0.95 -3.85
C ILE A 75 -10.52 2.26 -3.59
N HIS A 76 -9.89 3.42 -3.78
CA HIS A 76 -10.54 4.73 -3.59
C HIS A 76 -11.82 4.86 -4.43
N ILE A 77 -11.75 4.57 -5.73
CA ILE A 77 -12.93 4.64 -6.62
C ILE A 77 -14.07 3.72 -6.14
N LYS A 78 -13.75 2.51 -5.67
CA LYS A 78 -14.76 1.58 -5.15
C LYS A 78 -15.39 2.09 -3.85
N LEU A 79 -14.59 2.71 -2.97
CA LEU A 79 -15.09 3.29 -1.72
C LEU A 79 -15.97 4.52 -2.02
N ASP A 80 -15.59 5.34 -2.98
CA ASP A 80 -16.34 6.51 -3.41
C ASP A 80 -17.70 6.15 -4.01
N GLU A 81 -17.76 5.09 -4.81
CA GLU A 81 -19.02 4.54 -5.32
C GLU A 81 -19.91 4.05 -4.17
N LEU A 82 -19.35 3.32 -3.19
CA LEU A 82 -20.08 2.86 -2.03
C LEU A 82 -20.59 4.01 -1.16
N LEU A 83 -19.77 5.05 -0.92
CA LEU A 83 -20.17 6.24 -0.18
C LEU A 83 -21.28 7.00 -0.91
N SER A 84 -21.15 7.16 -2.23
CA SER A 84 -22.15 7.85 -3.05
C SER A 84 -23.50 7.11 -3.10
N ALA A 85 -23.49 5.77 -2.98
CA ALA A 85 -24.69 4.95 -2.96
C ALA A 85 -25.42 4.93 -1.60
N ILE A 86 -24.75 5.26 -0.49
CA ILE A 86 -25.33 5.22 0.86
C ILE A 86 -26.09 6.52 1.16
N LYS A 87 -27.42 6.42 1.32
CA LYS A 87 -28.25 7.57 1.75
C LYS A 87 -27.83 8.07 3.13
N GLY A 88 -27.43 9.34 3.20
CA GLY A 88 -26.98 10.00 4.42
C GLY A 88 -25.47 9.98 4.64
N ALA A 89 -24.69 9.31 3.77
CA ALA A 89 -23.26 9.50 3.71
C ALA A 89 -22.93 10.92 3.20
N ARG A 90 -21.85 11.50 3.71
CA ARG A 90 -21.42 12.85 3.32
C ARG A 90 -20.60 12.75 2.04
N ASN A 91 -21.14 13.25 0.93
CA ASN A 91 -20.42 13.27 -0.35
C ASN A 91 -19.15 14.13 -0.32
N SER A 92 -18.93 14.93 0.73
CA SER A 92 -17.70 15.74 0.91
C SER A 92 -16.43 14.92 1.13
N ILE A 93 -16.54 13.58 1.31
CA ILE A 93 -15.39 12.67 1.51
C ILE A 93 -15.01 11.93 0.24
N VAL A 94 -15.90 11.94 -0.76
CA VAL A 94 -15.64 11.36 -2.07
C VAL A 94 -14.48 12.12 -2.71
N GLY A 95 -13.44 11.42 -3.15
CA GLY A 95 -12.23 12.01 -3.72
C GLY A 95 -11.31 12.70 -2.70
N ALA A 96 -11.41 12.35 -1.41
CA ALA A 96 -10.55 12.96 -0.37
C ALA A 96 -9.04 12.73 -0.62
N GLU A 97 -8.65 11.72 -1.40
CA GLU A 97 -7.26 11.44 -1.77
C GLU A 97 -6.66 12.45 -2.77
N GLU A 98 -7.48 13.27 -3.41
CA GLU A 98 -7.04 14.32 -4.34
C GLU A 98 -6.89 15.69 -3.65
N LEU A 99 -7.31 15.81 -2.39
CA LEU A 99 -7.21 17.04 -1.62
C LEU A 99 -5.75 17.40 -1.33
N THR A 100 -5.47 18.71 -1.31
CA THR A 100 -4.20 19.20 -0.79
C THR A 100 -4.09 18.94 0.72
N ASP A 101 -2.87 18.90 1.25
CA ASP A 101 -2.64 18.70 2.69
C ASP A 101 -3.45 19.70 3.54
N LYS A 102 -3.54 20.96 3.10
CA LYS A 102 -4.32 22.01 3.79
C LYS A 102 -5.82 21.74 3.79
N GLU A 103 -6.35 21.26 2.66
CA GLU A 103 -7.78 20.92 2.55
C GLU A 103 -8.11 19.67 3.36
N LEU A 104 -7.21 18.68 3.36
CA LEU A 104 -7.33 17.48 4.16
C LEU A 104 -7.29 17.79 5.68
N ASP A 105 -6.37 18.65 6.12
CA ASP A 105 -6.29 19.12 7.51
C ASP A 105 -7.57 19.85 7.94
N GLN A 106 -8.13 20.69 7.07
CA GLN A 106 -9.42 21.36 7.33
C GLN A 106 -10.56 20.36 7.47
N LEU A 107 -10.62 19.35 6.60
CA LEU A 107 -11.61 18.29 6.66
C LEU A 107 -11.48 17.49 7.96
N LEU A 108 -10.25 17.10 8.33
CA LEU A 108 -9.97 16.39 9.57
C LEU A 108 -10.39 17.20 10.81
N GLU A 109 -10.14 18.50 10.82
CA GLU A 109 -10.56 19.38 11.91
C GLU A 109 -12.09 19.49 12.00
N GLU A 110 -12.79 19.59 10.87
CA GLU A 110 -14.26 19.58 10.86
C GLU A 110 -14.82 18.28 11.50
N TYR A 111 -14.22 17.13 11.17
CA TYR A 111 -14.56 15.84 11.78
C TYR A 111 -14.27 15.79 13.27
N ARG A 112 -13.11 16.32 13.71
CA ARG A 112 -12.75 16.38 15.11
C ARG A 112 -13.78 17.19 15.91
N LEU A 113 -14.14 18.37 15.42
CA LEU A 113 -15.15 19.23 16.04
C LEU A 113 -16.55 18.59 16.06
N MET A 114 -16.94 17.91 14.98
CA MET A 114 -18.20 17.15 14.92
C MET A 114 -18.23 16.02 15.94
N HIS A 115 -17.14 15.25 16.05
CA HIS A 115 -17.01 14.17 17.02
C HIS A 115 -17.07 14.69 18.45
N GLU A 116 -16.34 15.78 18.76
CA GLU A 116 -16.38 16.42 20.07
C GLU A 116 -17.80 16.87 20.45
N LYS A 117 -18.53 17.52 19.52
CA LYS A 117 -19.93 17.89 19.73
C LYS A 117 -20.81 16.66 19.99
N TYR A 118 -20.66 15.59 19.22
CA TYR A 118 -21.44 14.37 19.39
C TYR A 118 -21.18 13.70 20.75
N VAL A 119 -19.92 13.61 21.17
CA VAL A 119 -19.53 13.10 22.50
C VAL A 119 -20.11 13.96 23.61
N GLN A 120 -20.10 15.28 23.48
CA GLN A 120 -20.73 16.18 24.45
C GLN A 120 -22.25 15.98 24.52
N LEU A 121 -22.92 15.78 23.39
CA LEU A 121 -24.35 15.50 23.35
C LEU A 121 -24.69 14.18 24.06
N ILE A 122 -23.91 13.12 23.84
CA ILE A 122 -24.07 11.85 24.56
C ILE A 122 -23.88 12.06 26.06
N LYS A 123 -22.81 12.74 26.49
CA LYS A 123 -22.58 13.04 27.91
C LYS A 123 -23.74 13.81 28.54
N ARG A 124 -24.30 14.81 27.85
CA ARG A 124 -25.47 15.57 28.32
C ARG A 124 -26.74 14.72 28.38
N ARG A 125 -26.92 13.77 27.46
CA ARG A 125 -28.08 12.87 27.43
C ARG A 125 -28.01 11.81 28.52
N VAL A 126 -26.82 11.26 28.77
CA VAL A 126 -26.56 10.28 29.84
C VAL A 126 -26.53 10.94 31.22
N GLY A 127 -26.10 12.21 31.30
CA GLY A 127 -26.01 12.98 32.55
C GLY A 127 -27.30 13.69 32.99
N ARG A 128 -28.41 13.61 32.25
CA ARG A 128 -29.73 14.07 32.73
C ARG A 128 -30.36 12.94 33.56
N PRO A 129 -30.50 13.07 34.89
CA PRO A 129 -31.29 12.13 35.66
C PRO A 129 -32.72 12.21 35.12
N SER A 130 -33.35 11.05 34.94
CA SER A 130 -34.77 10.95 34.64
C SER A 130 -35.56 11.58 35.80
N GLN A 131 -35.83 12.89 35.73
CA GLN A 131 -36.88 13.51 36.52
C GLN A 131 -38.22 13.00 35.95
N LYS A 132 -38.71 11.91 36.53
CA LYS A 132 -40.12 11.59 36.61
C LYS A 132 -40.58 11.90 38.03
#